data_AF-A0A8H4QZU7-F1
#
_entry.id   AF-A0A8H4QZU7-F1
#
_cell.length_a   1.000
_cell.length_b   1.000
_cell.length_c   1.000
_cell.angle_alpha   90.00
_cell.angle_beta   90.00
_cell.angle_gamma   90.00
#
_symmetry.space_group_name_H-M   'P 1'
#
loop_
_entity.id
_entity.type
_entity.pdbx_description
1 polymer ?
#
loop_
_entity_poly.entity_id
_entity_poly.type
_entity_poly.pdbx_seq_one_letter_code
_entity_poly.pdbx_strand_id
1 'polypeptide(L)'
;MAAHAAANWKAFSSAGLRNELRKPDSGRGEPYDWYTWYTHMTATASAIHTAAPDALIFFGGLDYDTTISPIPLGSALTSGSKSTTFNPSTLPYSNRIVLELHRYDNDAKDESCSSLESKLMSAGYTSIDPANTKVKFHFPMVLTEWGLAQDGKAFSATTYNKCLIEFMGKWKPSGWIQWDLAGELLC
;
A
#
# COMPACT_ATOMS: atom_id res chain seq x y z
N MET A 1 2.45 -19.19 -9.33
CA MET A 1 3.53 -18.19 -9.48
C MET A 1 4.47 -18.19 -8.26
N ALA A 2 3.99 -17.92 -7.04
CA ALA A 2 4.84 -17.87 -5.83
C ALA A 2 5.73 -19.10 -5.61
N ALA A 3 5.19 -20.32 -5.71
CA ALA A 3 5.99 -21.55 -5.57
C ALA A 3 7.13 -21.64 -6.61
N HIS A 4 6.86 -21.24 -7.85
CA HIS A 4 7.89 -21.22 -8.89
C HIS A 4 8.94 -20.15 -8.60
N ALA A 5 8.53 -18.94 -8.22
CA ALA A 5 9.46 -17.87 -7.87
C ALA A 5 10.38 -18.26 -6.71
N ALA A 6 9.82 -18.79 -5.62
CA ALA A 6 10.58 -19.24 -4.46
C ALA A 6 11.57 -20.36 -4.79
N ALA A 7 11.20 -21.28 -5.69
CA ALA A 7 12.08 -22.39 -6.08
C ALA A 7 13.20 -21.97 -7.05
N ASN A 8 13.01 -20.92 -7.85
CA ASN A 8 13.86 -20.63 -9.00
C ASN A 8 14.60 -19.28 -8.93
N TRP A 9 14.13 -18.33 -8.14
CA TRP A 9 14.65 -16.96 -8.15
C TRP A 9 15.28 -16.61 -6.81
N LYS A 10 16.62 -16.60 -6.75
CA LYS A 10 17.37 -16.23 -5.54
C LYS A 10 17.05 -14.81 -5.02
N ALA A 11 16.59 -13.93 -5.90
CA ALA A 11 16.24 -12.55 -5.57
C ALA A 11 14.75 -12.36 -5.22
N PHE A 12 13.93 -13.41 -5.25
CA PHE A 12 12.52 -13.30 -4.88
C PHE A 12 12.38 -13.03 -3.38
N SER A 13 11.90 -11.82 -3.05
CA SER A 13 11.79 -11.33 -1.68
C SER A 13 10.35 -11.08 -1.24
N SER A 14 9.46 -10.77 -2.18
CA SER A 14 8.09 -10.37 -1.85
C SER A 14 7.09 -10.62 -2.98
N ALA A 15 5.81 -10.56 -2.63
CA ALA A 15 4.70 -10.57 -3.57
C ALA A 15 3.60 -9.56 -3.16
N GLY A 16 3.14 -8.75 -4.11
CA GLY A 16 1.92 -7.96 -3.98
C GLY A 16 0.68 -8.80 -4.29
N LEU A 17 -0.39 -8.58 -3.52
CA LEU A 17 -1.63 -9.37 -3.67
C LEU A 17 -2.46 -8.93 -4.87
N ARG A 18 -2.68 -7.61 -5.02
CA ARG A 18 -3.48 -7.03 -6.11
C ARG A 18 -3.16 -5.54 -6.26
N ASN A 19 -2.71 -5.13 -7.45
CA ASN A 19 -2.39 -3.73 -7.75
C ASN A 19 -3.65 -2.87 -7.90
N GLU A 20 -3.84 -1.86 -7.06
CA GLU A 20 -4.93 -0.89 -7.13
C GLU A 20 -6.30 -1.55 -7.16
N LEU A 21 -6.83 -1.90 -6.00
CA LEU A 21 -8.24 -2.26 -5.92
C LEU A 21 -9.11 -1.06 -6.29
N ARG A 22 -10.02 -1.29 -7.25
CA ARG A 22 -10.90 -0.27 -7.83
C ARG A 22 -12.34 -0.68 -7.69
N LYS A 23 -13.20 0.31 -7.47
CA LYS A 23 -14.64 0.10 -7.47
C LYS A 23 -15.11 -0.30 -8.88
N PRO A 24 -15.92 -1.36 -9.03
CA PRO A 24 -16.43 -1.77 -10.33
C PRO A 24 -17.46 -0.76 -10.88
N ASP A 25 -17.33 -0.39 -12.15
CA ASP A 25 -18.17 0.64 -12.80
C ASP A 25 -19.64 0.23 -13.02
N SER A 26 -19.94 -1.07 -13.12
CA SER A 26 -21.24 -1.55 -13.64
C SER A 26 -22.01 -2.49 -12.71
N GLY A 27 -21.75 -2.47 -11.40
CA GLY A 27 -22.42 -3.36 -10.42
C GLY A 27 -22.16 -4.86 -10.61
N ARG A 28 -21.46 -5.24 -11.68
CA ARG A 28 -20.93 -6.58 -11.94
C ARG A 28 -19.62 -6.73 -11.19
N GLY A 29 -19.73 -7.02 -9.90
CA GLY A 29 -18.59 -7.24 -9.02
C GLY A 29 -19.06 -7.63 -7.63
N GLU A 30 -18.14 -8.17 -6.84
CA GLU A 30 -18.39 -8.34 -5.41
C GLU A 30 -18.52 -6.98 -4.71
N PRO A 31 -19.09 -6.93 -3.50
CA PRO A 31 -19.13 -5.71 -2.71
C PRO A 31 -17.74 -5.09 -2.58
N TYR A 32 -17.65 -3.80 -2.91
CA TYR A 32 -16.41 -3.04 -2.75
C TYR A 32 -16.37 -2.45 -1.34
N ASP A 33 -15.91 -3.25 -0.39
CA ASP A 33 -15.83 -2.91 1.03
C ASP A 33 -14.70 -3.64 1.75
N TRP A 34 -14.47 -3.26 3.00
CA TRP A 34 -13.37 -3.77 3.81
C TRP A 34 -13.53 -5.22 4.24
N TYR A 35 -14.76 -5.72 4.38
CA TYR A 35 -14.98 -7.13 4.72
C TYR A 35 -14.65 -8.04 3.53
N THR A 36 -15.04 -7.63 2.32
CA THR A 36 -14.72 -8.33 1.08
C THR A 36 -13.22 -8.25 0.80
N TRP A 37 -12.60 -7.08 0.99
CA TRP A 37 -11.15 -6.91 1.01
C TRP A 37 -10.48 -7.92 1.97
N TYR A 38 -10.92 -7.98 3.22
CA TYR A 38 -10.35 -8.89 4.22
C TYR A 38 -10.40 -10.34 3.77
N THR A 39 -11.56 -10.76 3.26
CA THR A 39 -11.81 -12.14 2.83
C THR A 39 -10.80 -12.56 1.75
N HIS A 40 -10.66 -11.75 0.70
CA HIS A 40 -9.80 -12.10 -0.44
C HIS A 40 -8.32 -11.89 -0.15
N MET A 41 -7.96 -10.80 0.53
CA MET A 41 -6.57 -10.48 0.81
C MET A 41 -5.96 -11.49 1.78
N THR A 42 -6.70 -11.92 2.80
CA THR A 42 -6.19 -12.95 3.73
C THR A 42 -6.14 -14.35 3.12
N ALA A 43 -7.12 -14.73 2.29
CA ALA A 43 -7.09 -15.99 1.56
C ALA A 43 -5.90 -16.06 0.59
N THR A 44 -5.66 -14.98 -0.16
CA THR A 44 -4.55 -14.89 -1.11
C THR A 44 -3.21 -14.88 -0.39
N ALA A 45 -3.07 -14.12 0.69
CA ALA A 45 -1.86 -14.12 1.51
C ALA A 45 -1.55 -15.50 2.10
N SER A 46 -2.56 -16.23 2.56
CA SER A 46 -2.39 -17.61 3.06
C SER A 46 -1.87 -18.55 1.95
N ALA A 47 -2.39 -18.42 0.74
CA ALA A 47 -1.92 -19.20 -0.40
C ALA A 47 -0.47 -18.86 -0.79
N ILE A 48 -0.10 -17.58 -0.77
CA ILE A 48 1.30 -17.15 -1.00
C ILE A 48 2.21 -17.70 0.09
N HIS A 49 1.86 -17.54 1.36
CA HIS A 49 2.67 -18.01 2.48
C HIS A 49 2.87 -19.52 2.45
N THR A 50 1.83 -20.28 2.09
CA THR A 50 1.94 -21.74 1.92
C THR A 50 2.93 -22.12 0.82
N ALA A 51 2.96 -21.35 -0.27
CA ALA A 51 3.82 -21.60 -1.43
C ALA A 51 5.25 -21.04 -1.29
N ALA A 52 5.41 -19.95 -0.52
CA ALA A 52 6.65 -19.21 -0.33
C ALA A 52 6.71 -18.62 1.09
N PRO A 53 7.01 -19.42 2.13
CA PRO A 53 6.89 -19.00 3.54
C PRO A 53 7.78 -17.83 3.96
N ASP A 54 8.87 -17.61 3.21
CA ASP A 54 9.86 -16.56 3.47
C ASP A 54 9.58 -15.24 2.75
N ALA A 55 8.65 -15.23 1.79
CA ALA A 55 8.33 -14.02 1.05
C ALA A 55 7.56 -13.02 1.94
N LEU A 56 7.91 -11.74 1.82
CA LEU A 56 7.08 -10.65 2.32
C LEU A 56 5.80 -10.54 1.48
N ILE A 57 4.69 -10.18 2.12
CA ILE A 57 3.37 -10.11 1.48
C ILE A 57 2.87 -8.68 1.59
N PHE A 58 2.72 -8.03 0.45
CA PHE A 58 2.30 -6.64 0.33
C PHE A 58 0.78 -6.56 0.24
N PHE A 59 0.18 -5.80 1.16
CA PHE A 59 -1.25 -5.55 1.25
C PHE A 59 -1.58 -4.13 0.80
N GLY A 60 -2.07 -4.01 -0.44
CA GLY A 60 -2.70 -2.81 -0.97
C GLY A 60 -4.07 -2.54 -0.34
N GLY A 61 -4.45 -1.28 -0.37
CA GLY A 61 -5.67 -0.75 0.24
C GLY A 61 -6.90 -0.81 -0.65
N LEU A 62 -7.83 0.08 -0.34
CA LEU A 62 -8.89 0.46 -1.26
C LEU A 62 -8.51 1.78 -1.95
N ASP A 63 -9.27 2.07 -2.99
CA ASP A 63 -9.30 3.31 -3.74
C ASP A 63 -7.96 3.58 -4.40
N TYR A 64 -7.57 2.67 -5.31
CA TYR A 64 -6.28 2.73 -5.99
C TYR A 64 -5.11 2.67 -5.00
N ASP A 65 -5.24 1.84 -3.96
CA ASP A 65 -4.28 1.70 -2.87
C ASP A 65 -3.93 3.04 -2.19
N THR A 66 -4.87 3.99 -2.17
CA THR A 66 -4.66 5.29 -1.49
C THR A 66 -5.07 5.27 -0.02
N THR A 67 -5.75 4.22 0.44
CA THR A 67 -6.19 4.09 1.84
C THR A 67 -6.08 2.64 2.35
N ILE A 68 -5.32 2.44 3.43
CA ILE A 68 -5.15 1.17 4.17
C ILE A 68 -5.34 1.32 5.69
N SER A 69 -5.59 2.54 6.20
CA SER A 69 -5.61 2.87 7.63
C SER A 69 -6.52 2.03 8.54
N PRO A 70 -7.65 1.43 8.09
CA PRO A 70 -8.43 0.53 8.94
C PRO A 70 -7.62 -0.66 9.49
N ILE A 71 -6.58 -1.08 8.77
CA ILE A 71 -5.72 -2.22 9.12
C ILE A 71 -4.83 -1.92 10.32
N PRO A 72 -3.90 -0.93 10.28
CA PRO A 72 -3.08 -0.60 11.43
C PRO A 72 -3.89 -0.06 12.62
N LEU A 73 -5.03 0.60 12.37
CA LEU A 73 -5.92 1.07 13.44
C LEU A 73 -6.74 -0.07 14.08
N GLY A 74 -6.75 -1.26 13.49
CA GLY A 74 -7.57 -2.37 13.97
C GLY A 74 -9.07 -2.06 13.98
N SER A 75 -9.52 -1.30 12.98
CA SER A 75 -10.92 -0.92 12.82
C SER A 75 -11.78 -2.10 12.41
N ALA A 76 -13.10 -1.96 12.61
CA ALA A 76 -14.05 -2.92 12.09
C ALA A 76 -14.07 -2.87 10.55
N LEU A 77 -13.98 -4.03 9.92
CA LEU A 77 -14.05 -4.23 8.48
C LEU A 77 -15.42 -4.82 8.16
N THR A 78 -16.29 -4.03 7.51
CA THR A 78 -17.73 -4.32 7.44
C THR A 78 -18.24 -4.48 6.01
N SER A 79 -19.33 -5.25 5.88
CA SER A 79 -20.15 -5.42 4.67
C SER A 79 -21.60 -5.68 5.10
N GLY A 80 -22.45 -4.65 5.10
CA GLY A 80 -23.82 -4.77 5.62
C GLY A 80 -23.82 -5.20 7.08
N SER A 81 -24.43 -6.35 7.40
CA SER A 81 -24.44 -6.92 8.77
C SER A 81 -23.18 -7.71 9.13
N LYS A 82 -22.28 -7.96 8.17
CA LYS A 82 -21.02 -8.67 8.41
C LYS A 82 -19.96 -7.70 8.94
N SER A 83 -19.18 -8.15 9.90
CA SER A 83 -18.08 -7.39 10.48
C SER A 83 -16.95 -8.35 10.87
N THR A 84 -15.71 -7.91 10.68
CA THR A 84 -14.50 -8.59 11.12
C THR A 84 -13.44 -7.56 11.53
N THR A 85 -12.28 -8.01 11.96
CA THR A 85 -11.12 -7.14 12.24
C THR A 85 -9.87 -7.83 11.74
N PHE A 86 -8.97 -7.08 11.13
CA PHE A 86 -7.66 -7.61 10.77
C PHE A 86 -6.82 -7.82 12.03
N ASN A 87 -6.68 -9.06 12.47
CA ASN A 87 -5.85 -9.42 13.61
C ASN A 87 -4.61 -10.19 13.13
N PRO A 88 -3.41 -9.59 13.10
CA PRO A 88 -2.21 -10.27 12.63
C PRO A 88 -1.86 -11.49 13.48
N SER A 89 -2.14 -11.49 14.79
CA SER A 89 -1.78 -12.60 15.69
C SER A 89 -2.46 -13.93 15.37
N THR A 90 -3.55 -13.91 14.59
CA THR A 90 -4.25 -15.13 14.16
C THR A 90 -3.80 -15.61 12.77
N LEU A 91 -2.89 -14.90 12.11
CA LEU A 91 -2.46 -15.20 10.75
C LEU A 91 -1.10 -15.93 10.77
N PRO A 92 -0.93 -17.03 10.01
CA PRO A 92 0.34 -17.78 10.00
C PRO A 92 1.51 -16.97 9.44
N TYR A 93 1.23 -15.98 8.60
CA TYR A 93 2.19 -15.05 7.98
C TYR A 93 2.31 -13.71 8.70
N SER A 94 1.94 -13.64 9.99
CA SER A 94 1.90 -12.38 10.76
C SER A 94 3.20 -11.56 10.71
N ASN A 95 4.35 -12.22 10.66
CA ASN A 95 5.68 -11.60 10.55
C ASN A 95 6.16 -11.34 9.11
N ARG A 96 5.29 -11.55 8.11
CA ARG A 96 5.57 -11.33 6.68
C ARG A 96 4.78 -10.16 6.08
N ILE A 97 3.90 -9.52 6.85
CA ILE A 97 3.00 -8.48 6.37
C ILE A 97 3.77 -7.18 6.14
N VAL A 98 3.60 -6.60 4.96
CA VAL A 98 4.00 -5.24 4.60
C VAL A 98 2.76 -4.53 4.06
N LEU A 99 2.51 -3.30 4.50
CA LEU A 99 1.44 -2.48 3.94
C LEU A 99 1.99 -1.64 2.80
N GLU A 100 1.16 -1.38 1.80
CA GLU A 100 1.51 -0.53 0.69
C GLU A 100 0.47 0.56 0.42
N LEU A 101 0.97 1.68 -0.10
CA LEU A 101 0.15 2.78 -0.58
C LEU A 101 0.67 3.26 -1.94
N HIS A 102 -0.25 3.80 -2.72
CA HIS A 102 0.04 4.51 -3.97
C HIS A 102 -0.31 5.98 -3.81
N ARG A 103 0.40 6.85 -4.53
CA ARG A 103 0.11 8.28 -4.50
C ARG A 103 0.45 8.97 -5.81
N TYR A 104 -0.49 9.78 -6.31
CA TYR A 104 -0.27 10.73 -7.41
C TYR A 104 -1.02 12.03 -7.11
N ASP A 105 -0.30 13.08 -6.73
CA ASP A 105 -0.85 14.44 -6.57
C ASP A 105 -0.18 15.43 -7.54
N ASN A 106 -0.01 15.00 -8.79
CA ASN A 106 0.75 15.76 -9.80
C ASN A 106 0.15 17.12 -10.16
N ASP A 107 -1.09 17.39 -9.77
CA ASP A 107 -1.77 18.67 -9.97
C ASP A 107 -1.77 19.58 -8.72
N ALA A 108 -1.25 19.09 -7.58
CA ALA A 108 -1.22 19.83 -6.31
C ALA A 108 -0.08 20.87 -6.31
N LYS A 109 -0.31 22.02 -6.94
CA LYS A 109 0.72 23.07 -7.12
C LYS A 109 1.18 23.71 -5.81
N ASP A 110 0.25 23.96 -4.90
CA ASP A 110 0.47 24.77 -3.70
C ASP A 110 0.18 24.02 -2.38
N GLU A 111 0.09 22.69 -2.43
CA GLU A 111 -0.11 21.90 -1.21
C GLU A 111 1.12 22.00 -0.30
N SER A 112 0.91 22.30 0.99
CA SER A 112 2.00 22.31 1.96
C SER A 112 2.46 20.88 2.27
N CYS A 113 3.76 20.69 2.52
CA CYS A 113 4.29 19.38 2.88
C CYS A 113 3.65 18.81 4.15
N SER A 114 3.26 19.66 5.10
CA SER A 114 2.50 19.27 6.29
C SER A 114 1.11 18.71 5.97
N SER A 115 0.45 19.23 4.93
CA SER A 115 -0.85 18.75 4.48
C SER A 115 -0.71 17.40 3.79
N LEU A 116 0.25 17.25 2.88
CA LEU A 116 0.58 15.97 2.24
C LEU A 116 0.94 14.90 3.28
N GLU A 117 1.80 15.24 4.23
CA GLU A 117 2.16 14.36 5.35
C GLU A 117 0.91 13.94 6.14
N SER A 118 0.04 14.88 6.49
CA SER A 118 -1.19 14.58 7.24
C SER A 118 -2.11 13.62 6.47
N LYS A 119 -2.20 13.78 5.14
CA LYS A 119 -2.95 12.88 4.26
C LYS A 119 -2.35 11.48 4.25
N LEU A 120 -1.04 11.35 4.02
CA LEU A 120 -0.34 10.05 4.01
C LEU A 120 -0.45 9.33 5.36
N MET A 121 -0.26 10.05 6.46
CA MET A 121 -0.43 9.51 7.82
C MET A 121 -1.86 8.99 8.03
N SER A 122 -2.87 9.76 7.63
CA SER A 122 -4.28 9.37 7.74
C SER A 122 -4.66 8.20 6.82
N ALA A 123 -3.99 8.08 5.67
CA ALA A 123 -4.17 7.00 4.71
C ALA A 123 -3.62 5.65 5.19
N GLY A 124 -2.61 5.65 6.07
CA GLY A 124 -2.09 4.42 6.67
C GLY A 124 -0.68 4.53 7.25
N TYR A 125 0.08 5.57 6.91
CA TYR A 125 1.46 5.72 7.36
C TYR A 125 1.63 5.86 8.88
N THR A 126 0.56 6.12 9.63
CA THR A 126 0.59 6.00 11.09
C THR A 126 1.09 4.63 11.56
N SER A 127 0.92 3.57 10.75
CA SER A 127 1.41 2.21 11.02
C SER A 127 2.89 2.13 11.44
N ILE A 128 3.75 2.98 10.89
CA ILE A 128 5.20 2.96 11.17
C ILE A 128 5.60 3.90 12.32
N ASP A 129 4.67 4.67 12.88
CA ASP A 129 4.95 5.58 13.99
C ASP A 129 4.73 4.87 15.34
N PRO A 130 5.78 4.40 16.03
CA PRO A 130 5.63 3.69 17.30
C PRO A 130 5.11 4.59 18.44
N ALA A 131 5.14 5.91 18.28
CA ALA A 131 4.63 6.83 19.28
C ALA A 131 3.11 7.04 19.15
N ASN A 132 2.50 6.58 18.06
CA ASN A 132 1.08 6.80 17.81
C ASN A 132 0.20 5.79 18.56
N THR A 133 -0.36 6.23 19.68
CA THR A 133 -1.23 5.40 20.55
C THR A 133 -2.57 5.00 19.94
N LYS A 134 -2.95 5.57 18.79
CA LYS A 134 -4.16 5.15 18.05
C LYS A 134 -3.91 3.92 17.17
N VAL A 135 -2.65 3.60 16.90
CA VAL A 135 -2.28 2.44 16.09
C VAL A 135 -2.31 1.21 16.97
N LYS A 136 -3.07 0.21 16.53
CA LYS A 136 -3.20 -1.07 17.22
C LYS A 136 -2.16 -2.07 16.75
N PHE A 137 -1.83 -2.02 15.46
CA PHE A 137 -0.89 -2.94 14.82
C PHE A 137 0.11 -2.15 13.97
N HIS A 138 1.39 -2.28 14.33
CA HIS A 138 2.49 -1.68 13.59
C HIS A 138 2.97 -2.64 12.49
N PHE A 139 3.11 -2.13 11.28
CA PHE A 139 3.60 -2.85 10.11
C PHE A 139 4.61 -1.99 9.36
N PRO A 140 5.59 -2.59 8.67
CA PRO A 140 6.32 -1.88 7.64
C PRO A 140 5.36 -1.30 6.59
N MET A 141 5.63 -0.08 6.13
CA MET A 141 4.89 0.61 5.08
C MET A 141 5.82 0.96 3.93
N VAL A 142 5.39 0.71 2.70
CA VAL A 142 6.15 1.06 1.49
C VAL A 142 5.23 1.83 0.54
N LEU A 143 5.70 2.95 0.00
CA LEU A 143 5.02 3.62 -1.10
C LEU A 143 5.41 2.95 -2.42
N THR A 144 4.63 1.96 -2.83
CA THR A 144 4.98 1.08 -3.96
C THR A 144 4.68 1.70 -5.32
N GLU A 145 3.88 2.77 -5.36
CA GLU A 145 3.63 3.50 -6.59
C GLU A 145 3.52 5.00 -6.33
N TRP A 146 4.39 5.76 -6.99
CA TRP A 146 4.33 7.21 -7.04
C TRP A 146 5.17 7.72 -8.19
N GLY A 147 4.84 8.88 -8.75
CA GLY A 147 5.60 9.37 -9.88
C GLY A 147 5.14 10.69 -10.44
N LEU A 148 5.96 11.19 -11.36
CA LEU A 148 5.74 12.39 -12.14
C LEU A 148 6.23 12.17 -13.57
N ALA A 149 5.78 13.01 -14.50
CA ALA A 149 6.32 13.01 -15.86
C ALA A 149 7.85 13.29 -15.85
N GLN A 150 8.62 12.49 -16.58
CA GLN A 150 10.08 12.64 -16.69
C GLN A 150 10.47 13.63 -17.81
N ASP A 151 9.80 14.78 -17.88
CA ASP A 151 9.91 15.76 -18.97
C ASP A 151 10.86 16.95 -18.67
N GLY A 152 11.54 16.91 -17.53
CA GLY A 152 12.41 17.98 -17.04
C GLY A 152 11.68 19.21 -16.48
N LYS A 153 10.34 19.23 -16.47
CA LYS A 153 9.52 20.35 -16.00
C LYS A 153 8.66 19.98 -14.79
N ALA A 154 8.07 18.79 -14.80
CA ALA A 154 7.10 18.35 -13.81
C ALA A 154 7.66 18.30 -12.38
N PHE A 155 8.96 18.05 -12.21
CA PHE A 155 9.60 18.06 -10.88
C PHE A 155 9.42 19.39 -10.15
N SER A 156 9.58 20.50 -10.87
CA SER A 156 9.45 21.86 -10.33
C SER A 156 8.03 22.45 -10.44
N ALA A 157 7.10 21.75 -11.10
CA ALA A 157 5.77 22.27 -11.38
C ALA A 157 4.83 22.23 -10.16
N THR A 158 5.14 21.38 -9.18
CA THR A 158 4.34 21.19 -7.96
C THR A 158 5.21 21.02 -6.72
N THR A 159 4.62 21.22 -5.55
CA THR A 159 5.26 20.92 -4.26
C THR A 159 5.28 19.42 -3.95
N TYR A 160 4.41 18.64 -4.60
CA TYR A 160 4.23 17.20 -4.37
C TYR A 160 5.55 16.42 -4.29
N ASN A 161 6.42 16.54 -5.29
CA ASN A 161 7.66 15.76 -5.35
C ASN A 161 8.61 16.09 -4.20
N LYS A 162 8.81 17.39 -3.95
CA LYS A 162 9.66 17.86 -2.85
C LYS A 162 9.10 17.37 -1.50
N CYS A 163 7.80 17.55 -1.29
CA CYS A 163 7.15 17.16 -0.05
C CYS A 163 7.18 15.65 0.18
N LEU A 164 7.03 14.83 -0.87
CA LEU A 164 7.10 13.38 -0.76
C LEU A 164 8.53 12.91 -0.43
N ILE A 165 9.55 13.52 -1.03
CA ILE A 165 10.96 13.24 -0.69
C ILE A 165 11.23 13.61 0.78
N GLU A 166 10.77 14.77 1.23
CA GLU A 166 10.89 15.19 2.64
C GLU A 166 10.17 14.20 3.58
N PHE A 167 8.96 13.79 3.23
CA PHE A 167 8.18 12.81 3.98
C PHE A 167 8.93 11.47 4.10
N MET A 168 9.44 10.91 2.98
CA MET A 168 10.22 9.67 2.99
C MET A 168 11.54 9.80 3.76
N GLY A 169 12.16 10.98 3.69
CA GLY A 169 13.36 11.29 4.46
C GLY A 169 13.12 11.27 5.97
N LYS A 170 11.96 11.79 6.40
CA LYS A 170 11.53 11.86 7.81
C LYS A 170 11.09 10.49 8.35
N TRP A 171 10.31 9.74 7.59
CA TRP A 171 9.61 8.54 8.06
C TRP A 171 10.33 7.22 7.72
N LYS A 172 11.65 7.21 7.84
CA LYS A 172 12.46 5.99 7.75
C LYS A 172 12.06 5.01 8.89
N PRO A 173 12.03 3.69 8.66
CA PRO A 173 12.59 2.97 7.52
C PRO A 173 11.59 2.71 6.37
N SER A 174 10.54 3.52 6.18
CA SER A 174 9.64 3.33 5.03
C SER A 174 10.40 3.28 3.71
N GLY A 175 10.07 2.27 2.90
CA GLY A 175 10.60 2.13 1.54
C GLY A 175 9.72 2.84 0.52
N TRP A 176 10.21 2.93 -0.71
CA TRP A 176 9.45 3.44 -1.84
C TRP A 176 9.88 2.76 -3.14
N ILE A 177 8.98 2.74 -4.12
CA ILE A 177 9.21 2.28 -5.48
C ILE A 177 8.60 3.34 -6.41
N GLN A 178 9.39 3.91 -7.30
CA GLN A 178 8.94 4.98 -8.20
C GLN A 178 8.34 4.38 -9.46
N TRP A 179 7.15 4.85 -9.82
CA TRP A 179 6.49 4.61 -11.09
C TRP A 179 6.83 5.73 -12.09
N ASP A 180 7.21 5.43 -13.32
CA ASP A 180 7.77 4.18 -13.80
C ASP A 180 9.13 4.43 -14.42
N LEU A 181 9.81 3.33 -14.74
CA LEU A 181 10.92 3.34 -15.68
C LEU A 181 10.38 2.97 -17.05
N ALA A 182 9.54 3.84 -17.61
CA ALA A 182 9.11 3.76 -19.00
C ALA A 182 9.56 5.02 -19.76
N GLY A 183 10.00 4.83 -21.00
CA GLY A 183 10.32 5.93 -21.91
C GLY A 183 9.59 5.71 -23.22
N GLU A 184 9.03 6.77 -23.79
CA GLU A 184 8.56 6.75 -25.17
C GLU A 184 9.75 6.96 -26.10
N LEU A 185 10.04 5.99 -26.97
CA LEU A 185 10.97 6.15 -28.09
C LEU A 185 10.31 7.03 -29.15
N LEU A 186 10.40 8.34 -28.99
CA LEU A 186 10.27 9.27 -30.12
C LEU A 186 11.67 9.52 -30.66
N CYS A 187 12.09 8.64 -31.58
CA CYS A 187 13.13 8.93 -32.57
C CYS A 187 12.48 9.60 -33.78
#